data_AF-C9Y1H4-F1
#
_entry.id   AF-C9Y1H4-F1
#
_cell.length_a   1.000
_cell.length_b   1.000
_cell.length_c   1.000
_cell.angle_alpha   90.00
_cell.angle_beta   90.00
_cell.angle_gamma   90.00
#
_symmetry.space_group_name_H-M   'P 1'
#
loop_
_entity.id
_entity.type
_entity.pdbx_description
1 polymer ?
#
loop_
_entity_poly.entity_id
_entity_poly.type
_entity_poly.pdbx_seq_one_letter_code
_entity_poly.pdbx_strand_id
1 'polypeptide(L)'
;MFSLGSFCAFADGTITVYRDHAQPLKVSGAKHLADLVSQPQLTGSWWLGAVISERQASVEAQAQHQVLLNRLASLAAEEGGDDGAAINRVRQQLQAIKVTGRQRVILDPDRVRVRPHNNPPLEGDYELWVGPQPSTITLVGLVSAPGKKTFTPGKPVTDYLDEVSRLSGAERSYAWLIQPTGRVEKVPVAYWNKRHVEPMPGSILYVGFADHTFTSAYDGLNEQIISSLTHRVPD
;
A
#
# COMPACT_ATOMS: atom_id res chain seq x y z
N MET A 1 22.45 -23.74 46.75
CA MET A 1 21.45 -23.66 45.66
C MET A 1 22.01 -22.76 44.58
N PHE A 2 22.49 -23.34 43.48
CA PHE A 2 22.91 -22.57 42.31
C PHE A 2 21.66 -22.07 41.57
N SER A 3 21.51 -20.75 41.48
CA SER A 3 20.46 -20.12 40.69
C SER A 3 20.88 -20.19 39.22
N LEU A 4 20.16 -21.00 38.43
CA LEU A 4 20.28 -21.00 36.97
C LEU A 4 19.66 -19.70 36.44
N GLY A 5 20.51 -18.78 36.00
CA GLY A 5 20.09 -17.64 35.19
C GLY A 5 19.48 -18.17 33.90
N SER A 6 18.19 -17.90 33.68
CA SER A 6 17.55 -18.10 32.39
C SER A 6 18.18 -17.12 31.40
N PHE A 7 19.03 -17.63 30.51
CA PHE A 7 19.38 -16.92 29.29
C PHE A 7 18.14 -16.88 28.41
N CYS A 8 17.47 -15.72 28.33
CA CYS A 8 16.60 -15.44 27.19
C CYS A 8 17.51 -15.37 25.97
N ALA A 9 17.53 -16.44 25.18
CA ALA A 9 18.05 -16.39 23.83
C ALA A 9 17.09 -15.51 23.03
N PHE A 10 17.42 -14.23 22.85
CA PHE A 10 16.80 -13.42 21.80
C PHE A 10 17.18 -14.09 20.49
N ALA A 11 16.21 -14.75 19.86
CA ALA A 11 16.42 -15.31 18.53
C ALA A 11 16.73 -14.16 17.58
N ASP A 12 17.87 -14.21 16.89
CA ASP A 12 18.17 -13.28 15.80
C ASP A 12 16.98 -13.28 14.82
N GLY A 13 16.49 -12.10 14.43
CA GLY A 13 15.38 -11.98 13.50
C GLY A 13 15.65 -12.69 12.18
N THR A 14 14.67 -13.43 11.68
CA THR A 14 14.73 -14.08 10.36
C THR A 14 13.92 -13.26 9.38
N ILE A 15 14.57 -12.77 8.31
CA ILE A 15 13.92 -11.96 7.29
C ILE A 15 13.84 -12.75 5.99
N THR A 16 12.63 -12.95 5.47
CA THR A 16 12.40 -13.52 4.14
C THR A 16 12.23 -12.39 3.14
N VAL A 17 13.18 -12.26 2.21
CA VAL A 17 13.20 -11.22 1.19
C VAL A 17 12.61 -11.75 -0.11
N TYR A 18 11.57 -11.08 -0.57
CA TYR A 18 10.96 -11.28 -1.88
C TYR A 18 11.45 -10.17 -2.82
N ARG A 19 12.20 -10.58 -3.84
CA ARG A 19 12.67 -9.70 -4.92
C ARG A 19 12.09 -10.19 -6.24
N ASP A 20 11.40 -9.31 -6.97
CA ASP A 20 10.90 -9.49 -8.34
C ASP A 20 10.61 -10.94 -8.78
N HIS A 21 9.44 -11.49 -8.47
CA HIS A 21 9.02 -12.86 -8.86
C HIS A 21 10.06 -13.99 -8.64
N ALA A 22 11.18 -13.74 -7.96
CA ALA A 22 12.27 -14.66 -7.76
C ALA A 22 12.02 -15.48 -6.50
N GLN A 23 12.82 -16.54 -6.34
CA GLN A 23 12.74 -17.33 -5.13
C GLN A 23 13.10 -16.48 -3.90
N PRO A 24 12.32 -16.59 -2.81
CA PRO A 24 12.58 -15.80 -1.62
C PRO A 24 13.96 -16.11 -1.03
N LEU A 25 14.68 -15.07 -0.64
CA LEU A 25 15.99 -15.19 0.00
C LEU A 25 15.83 -15.07 1.51
N LYS A 26 16.46 -15.95 2.28
CA LYS A 26 16.52 -15.81 3.74
C LYS A 26 17.74 -15.00 4.14
N VAL A 27 17.52 -13.96 4.94
CA VAL A 27 18.55 -13.16 5.58
C VAL A 27 18.48 -13.42 7.07
N SER A 28 19.56 -13.95 7.63
CA SER A 28 19.73 -14.20 9.06
C SER A 28 20.83 -13.30 9.63
N GLY A 29 20.75 -13.00 10.92
CA GLY A 29 21.78 -12.26 11.65
C GLY A 29 21.73 -10.73 11.50
N ALA A 30 20.67 -10.18 10.88
CA ALA A 30 20.42 -8.75 10.92
C ALA A 30 19.72 -8.41 12.25
N LYS A 31 20.47 -7.79 13.17
CA LYS A 31 19.95 -7.44 14.51
C LYS A 31 19.14 -6.16 14.48
N HIS A 32 19.52 -5.24 13.61
CA HIS A 32 18.83 -3.99 13.40
C HIS A 32 18.48 -3.74 11.94
N LEU A 33 17.53 -2.83 11.71
CA LEU A 33 17.11 -2.46 10.36
C LEU A 33 18.27 -1.99 9.48
N ALA A 34 19.25 -1.28 10.04
CA ALA A 34 20.47 -0.84 9.37
C ALA A 34 21.28 -2.01 8.81
N ASP A 35 21.34 -3.14 9.52
CA ASP A 35 22.07 -4.33 9.09
C ASP A 35 21.36 -4.99 7.89
N LEU A 36 20.02 -4.95 7.87
CA LEU A 36 19.21 -5.47 6.78
C LEU A 36 19.38 -4.64 5.51
N VAL A 37 19.19 -3.32 5.59
CA VAL A 37 19.25 -2.43 4.40
C VAL A 37 20.66 -2.28 3.82
N SER A 38 21.68 -2.70 4.58
CA SER A 38 23.09 -2.69 4.16
C SER A 38 23.54 -3.98 3.47
N GLN A 39 22.68 -5.00 3.38
CA GLN A 39 23.06 -6.28 2.80
C GLN A 39 23.43 -6.14 1.32
N PRO A 40 24.59 -6.67 0.87
CA PRO A 40 25.03 -6.53 -0.52
C PRO A 40 24.01 -7.05 -1.54
N GLN A 41 23.28 -8.11 -1.19
CA GLN A 41 22.22 -8.70 -2.01
C GLN A 41 21.00 -7.79 -2.23
N LEU A 42 20.84 -6.72 -1.44
CA LEU A 42 19.76 -5.74 -1.57
C LEU A 42 20.21 -4.46 -2.29
N THR A 43 21.44 -4.43 -2.82
CA THR A 43 21.94 -3.30 -3.62
C THR A 43 21.10 -3.09 -4.88
N GLY A 44 20.87 -1.83 -5.25
CA GLY A 44 20.07 -1.44 -6.41
C GLY A 44 18.56 -1.47 -6.18
N SER A 45 18.13 -1.68 -4.93
CA SER A 45 16.72 -1.70 -4.54
C SER A 45 16.09 -0.32 -4.47
N TRP A 46 14.84 -0.21 -4.90
CA TRP A 46 14.02 0.97 -4.73
C TRP A 46 13.36 1.01 -3.34
N TRP A 47 14.09 1.54 -2.36
CA TRP A 47 13.68 1.53 -0.96
C TRP A 47 12.42 2.35 -0.64
N LEU A 48 12.07 3.36 -1.43
CA LEU A 48 10.82 4.12 -1.22
C LEU A 48 9.58 3.26 -1.46
N GLY A 49 9.67 2.25 -2.34
CA GLY A 49 8.60 1.29 -2.59
C GLY A 49 8.72 0.01 -1.77
N ALA A 50 9.79 -0.17 -0.98
CA ALA A 50 9.97 -1.36 -0.18
C ALA A 50 8.92 -1.45 0.94
N VAL A 51 8.53 -2.68 1.26
CA VAL A 51 7.58 -2.98 2.34
C VAL A 51 8.20 -4.05 3.21
N ILE A 52 8.28 -3.79 4.50
CA ILE A 52 8.56 -4.82 5.50
C ILE A 52 7.26 -5.10 6.26
N SER A 53 6.95 -6.37 6.48
CA SER A 53 5.82 -6.78 7.30
C SER A 53 6.23 -7.77 8.36
N GLU A 54 5.39 -7.83 9.39
CA GLU A 54 5.41 -8.89 10.37
C GLU A 54 4.28 -9.87 10.05
N ARG A 55 4.49 -11.14 10.38
CA ARG A 55 3.50 -12.19 10.13
C ARG A 55 2.13 -11.90 10.75
N GLN A 56 2.09 -11.47 12.01
CA GLN A 56 0.82 -11.22 12.72
C GLN A 56 0.07 -10.03 12.13
N ALA A 57 0.78 -8.92 11.87
CA ALA A 57 0.22 -7.76 11.19
C ALA A 57 -0.34 -8.11 9.79
N SER A 58 0.30 -9.07 9.09
CA SER A 58 -0.15 -9.53 7.79
C SER A 58 -1.46 -10.33 7.86
N VAL A 59 -1.62 -11.17 8.90
CA VAL A 59 -2.89 -11.87 9.16
C VAL A 59 -4.01 -10.87 9.42
N GLU A 60 -3.75 -9.85 10.24
CA GLU A 60 -4.74 -8.81 10.55
C GLU A 60 -5.14 -7.99 9.33
N ALA A 61 -4.16 -7.54 8.53
CA ALA A 61 -4.42 -6.78 7.31
C ALA A 61 -5.21 -7.60 6.27
N GLN A 62 -4.92 -8.90 6.14
CA GLN A 62 -5.67 -9.82 5.27
C GLN A 62 -7.11 -10.03 5.77
N ALA A 63 -7.31 -10.19 7.08
CA ALA A 63 -8.64 -10.31 7.65
C ALA A 63 -9.48 -9.03 7.41
N GLN A 64 -8.89 -7.85 7.65
CA GLN A 64 -9.54 -6.57 7.38
C GLN A 64 -9.86 -6.39 5.90
N HIS A 65 -8.96 -6.79 5.01
CA HIS A 65 -9.19 -6.78 3.56
C HIS A 65 -10.37 -7.68 3.17
N GLN A 66 -10.47 -8.89 3.73
CA GLN A 66 -11.59 -9.78 3.46
C GLN A 66 -12.93 -9.23 3.96
N VAL A 67 -12.94 -8.58 5.13
CA VAL A 67 -14.13 -7.88 5.65
C VAL A 67 -14.56 -6.76 4.70
N LEU A 68 -13.61 -5.96 4.19
CA LEU A 68 -13.87 -4.92 3.21
C LEU A 68 -14.48 -5.50 1.92
N LEU A 69 -13.93 -6.60 1.39
CA LEU A 69 -14.45 -7.25 0.19
C LEU A 69 -15.89 -7.74 0.38
N ASN A 70 -16.21 -8.30 1.56
CA ASN A 70 -17.56 -8.74 1.89
C ASN A 70 -18.51 -7.54 2.01
N ARG A 71 -18.09 -6.44 2.66
CA ARG A 71 -18.87 -5.20 2.77
C ARG A 71 -19.20 -4.62 1.38
N LEU A 72 -18.22 -4.57 0.48
CA LEU A 72 -18.43 -4.13 -0.89
C LEU A 72 -19.40 -5.05 -1.66
N ALA A 73 -19.40 -6.35 -1.39
CA ALA A 73 -20.33 -7.29 -2.00
C ALA A 73 -21.77 -7.05 -1.53
N SER A 74 -21.98 -6.86 -0.23
CA SER A 74 -23.28 -6.52 0.35
C SER A 74 -23.81 -5.19 -0.18
N LEU A 75 -22.98 -4.15 -0.15
CA LEU A 75 -23.35 -2.82 -0.62
C LEU A 75 -23.72 -2.82 -2.12
N ALA A 76 -22.97 -3.57 -2.93
CA ALA A 76 -23.29 -3.70 -4.35
C ALA A 76 -24.65 -4.38 -4.61
N ALA A 77 -25.05 -5.32 -3.75
CA ALA A 77 -26.34 -6.00 -3.85
C ALA A 77 -27.50 -5.11 -3.36
N GLU A 78 -27.25 -4.26 -2.36
CA GLU A 78 -28.22 -3.31 -1.82
C GLU A 78 -28.54 -2.18 -2.79
N GLU A 79 -27.52 -1.57 -3.41
CA GLU A 79 -27.70 -0.45 -4.35
C GLU A 79 -28.29 -0.92 -5.71
N GLY A 80 -27.81 -2.05 -6.24
CA GLY A 80 -28.22 -2.55 -7.55
C GLY A 80 -27.92 -1.59 -8.71
N GLY A 81 -28.47 -1.87 -9.90
CA GLY A 81 -28.31 -1.01 -11.08
C GLY A 81 -26.86 -0.67 -11.45
N ASP A 82 -26.64 0.56 -11.91
CA ASP A 82 -25.32 1.05 -12.31
C ASP A 82 -24.37 1.26 -11.11
N ASP A 83 -24.90 1.66 -9.95
CA ASP A 83 -24.12 1.90 -8.73
C ASP A 83 -23.58 0.59 -8.15
N GLY A 84 -24.43 -0.43 -8.03
CA GLY A 84 -24.04 -1.79 -7.64
C GLY A 84 -23.04 -2.42 -8.61
N ALA A 85 -23.17 -2.16 -9.92
CA ALA A 85 -22.19 -2.58 -10.91
C ALA A 85 -20.83 -1.87 -10.72
N ALA A 86 -20.84 -0.57 -10.42
CA ALA A 86 -19.62 0.20 -10.15
C ALA A 86 -18.91 -0.27 -8.86
N ILE A 87 -19.66 -0.53 -7.78
CA ILE A 87 -19.11 -1.07 -6.52
C ILE A 87 -18.49 -2.45 -6.77
N ASN A 88 -19.16 -3.33 -7.52
CA ASN A 88 -18.62 -4.65 -7.86
C ASN A 88 -17.31 -4.56 -8.67
N ARG A 89 -17.18 -3.57 -9.56
CA ARG A 89 -15.91 -3.33 -10.27
C ARG A 89 -14.79 -2.92 -9.31
N VAL A 90 -15.06 -2.08 -8.32
CA VAL A 90 -14.07 -1.74 -7.28
C VAL A 90 -13.69 -2.98 -6.47
N ARG A 91 -14.67 -3.78 -6.06
CA ARG A 91 -14.43 -5.04 -5.35
C ARG A 91 -13.51 -5.98 -6.15
N GLN A 92 -13.75 -6.16 -7.45
CA GLN A 92 -12.92 -6.99 -8.31
C GLN A 92 -11.47 -6.48 -8.43
N GLN A 93 -11.29 -5.16 -8.52
CA GLN A 93 -9.95 -4.55 -8.51
C GLN A 93 -9.21 -4.86 -7.20
N LEU A 94 -9.90 -4.74 -6.05
CA LEU A 94 -9.31 -5.02 -4.75
C LEU A 94 -9.00 -6.51 -4.54
N GLN A 95 -9.83 -7.42 -5.07
CA GLN A 95 -9.57 -8.87 -5.01
C GLN A 95 -8.25 -9.28 -5.68
N ALA A 96 -7.79 -8.53 -6.68
CA ALA A 96 -6.52 -8.80 -7.36
C ALA A 96 -5.30 -8.31 -6.56
N ILE A 97 -5.50 -7.53 -5.50
CA ILE A 97 -4.42 -6.94 -4.70
C ILE A 97 -4.07 -7.86 -3.53
N LYS A 98 -2.79 -8.23 -3.44
CA LYS A 98 -2.25 -8.92 -2.28
C LYS A 98 -1.96 -7.92 -1.17
N VAL A 99 -2.48 -8.17 0.02
CA VAL A 99 -2.33 -7.30 1.20
C VAL A 99 -1.40 -7.95 2.22
N THR A 100 -0.58 -7.13 2.87
CA THR A 100 0.42 -7.49 3.88
C THR A 100 0.44 -6.45 5.01
N GLY A 101 0.92 -6.82 6.19
CA GLY A 101 0.97 -5.96 7.37
C GLY A 101 2.13 -4.99 7.33
N ARG A 102 2.09 -4.00 6.42
CA ARG A 102 3.16 -2.99 6.25
C ARG A 102 3.48 -2.30 7.57
N GLN A 103 4.71 -2.46 8.03
CA GLN A 103 5.26 -1.72 9.15
C GLN A 103 5.57 -0.27 8.73
N ARG A 104 5.24 0.69 9.59
CA ARG A 104 5.48 2.12 9.35
C ARG A 104 6.89 2.52 9.74
N VAL A 105 7.88 1.89 9.10
CA VAL A 105 9.30 2.18 9.29
C VAL A 105 9.91 2.76 8.01
N ILE A 106 10.95 3.57 8.17
CA ILE A 106 11.71 4.10 7.04
C ILE A 106 12.71 3.02 6.64
N LEU A 107 12.69 2.60 5.37
CA LEU A 107 13.59 1.57 4.85
C LEU A 107 14.77 2.13 4.02
N ASP A 108 14.81 3.44 3.82
CA ASP A 108 15.87 4.11 3.08
C ASP A 108 17.21 4.01 3.85
N PRO A 109 18.25 3.34 3.31
CA PRO A 109 19.53 3.15 3.97
C PRO A 109 20.16 4.45 4.47
N ASP A 110 20.02 5.53 3.70
CA ASP A 110 20.62 6.82 4.02
C ASP A 110 19.92 7.48 5.20
N ARG A 111 18.64 7.16 5.43
CA ARG A 111 17.86 7.71 6.55
C ARG A 111 17.90 6.83 7.80
N VAL A 112 17.96 5.51 7.62
CA VAL A 112 18.05 4.53 8.71
C VAL A 112 19.33 4.73 9.53
N ARG A 113 20.45 5.01 8.85
CA ARG A 113 21.77 5.14 9.48
C ARG A 113 21.98 6.44 10.26
N VAL A 114 21.18 7.47 10.01
CA VAL A 114 21.42 8.82 10.55
C VAL A 114 20.85 9.00 11.96
N ARG A 115 19.74 8.33 12.31
CA ARG A 115 19.06 8.53 13.59
C ARG A 115 18.77 7.20 14.28
N PRO A 116 19.12 7.01 15.57
CA PRO A 116 18.89 5.75 16.28
C PRO A 116 17.45 5.26 16.28
N HIS A 117 16.46 6.17 16.33
CA HIS A 117 15.03 5.80 16.29
C HIS A 117 14.56 5.27 14.92
N ASN A 118 15.31 5.50 13.84
CA ASN A 118 15.04 4.90 12.54
C ASN A 118 15.65 3.50 12.40
N ASN A 119 16.32 3.00 13.44
CA ASN A 119 17.02 1.73 13.44
C ASN A 119 16.48 0.76 14.51
N PRO A 120 15.19 0.36 14.42
CA PRO A 120 14.61 -0.55 15.39
C PRO A 120 15.33 -1.92 15.36
N PRO A 121 15.36 -2.64 16.49
CA PRO A 121 15.79 -4.03 16.51
C PRO A 121 14.82 -4.90 15.69
N LEU A 122 15.34 -5.93 15.06
CA LEU A 122 14.58 -6.93 14.32
C LEU A 122 14.53 -8.21 15.14
N GLU A 123 13.47 -8.34 15.93
CA GLU A 123 13.20 -9.50 16.78
C GLU A 123 11.97 -10.23 16.21
N GLY A 124 12.17 -11.45 15.69
CA GLY A 124 11.11 -12.27 15.10
C GLY A 124 11.20 -12.48 13.59
N ASP A 125 10.09 -12.95 13.01
CA ASP A 125 9.98 -13.30 11.60
C ASP A 125 9.38 -12.15 10.77
N TYR A 126 10.17 -11.64 9.83
CA TYR A 126 9.76 -10.56 8.94
C TYR A 126 9.75 -11.00 7.48
N GLU A 127 8.89 -10.36 6.70
CA GLU A 127 8.90 -10.46 5.25
C GLU A 127 9.25 -9.10 4.66
N LEU A 128 10.18 -9.05 3.71
CA LEU A 128 10.59 -7.84 3.01
C LEU A 128 10.29 -7.99 1.53
N TRP A 129 9.44 -7.13 0.97
CA TRP A 129 9.25 -6.99 -0.47
C TRP A 129 10.04 -5.79 -0.98
N VAL A 130 10.88 -6.04 -1.96
CA VAL A 130 11.75 -5.02 -2.54
C VAL A 130 12.00 -5.33 -4.01
N GLY A 131 12.13 -4.29 -4.85
CA GLY A 131 12.32 -4.43 -6.29
C GLY A 131 12.99 -3.19 -6.89
N PRO A 132 13.14 -3.13 -8.22
CA PRO A 132 13.62 -1.97 -8.94
C PRO A 132 12.55 -0.88 -8.90
N GLN A 133 12.93 0.31 -9.31
CA GLN A 133 11.99 1.41 -9.45
C GLN A 133 10.94 1.08 -10.52
N PRO A 134 9.62 1.12 -10.20
CA PRO A 134 8.58 0.88 -11.19
C PRO A 134 8.57 1.95 -12.28
N SER A 135 8.14 1.58 -13.48
CA SER A 135 7.89 2.52 -14.60
C SER A 135 6.41 2.90 -14.76
N THR A 136 5.58 2.57 -13.77
CA THR A 136 4.12 2.74 -13.83
C THR A 136 3.55 3.32 -12.54
N ILE A 137 2.37 3.93 -12.64
CA ILE A 137 1.45 4.13 -11.52
C ILE A 137 0.25 3.17 -11.67
N THR A 138 -0.49 2.93 -10.60
CA THR A 138 -1.70 2.08 -10.64
C THR A 138 -2.94 2.92 -10.38
N LEU A 139 -3.87 2.97 -11.34
CA LEU A 139 -5.15 3.63 -11.18
C LEU A 139 -6.19 2.64 -10.65
N VAL A 140 -6.88 2.98 -9.57
CA VAL A 140 -7.87 2.13 -8.88
C VAL A 140 -9.13 2.92 -8.57
N GLY A 141 -10.27 2.24 -8.51
CA GLY A 141 -11.53 2.79 -8.01
C GLY A 141 -12.58 2.98 -9.10
N LEU A 142 -13.41 4.02 -8.97
CA LEU A 142 -14.57 4.28 -9.82
C LEU A 142 -14.20 5.00 -11.12
N VAL A 143 -13.41 4.33 -11.96
CA VAL A 143 -12.95 4.82 -13.26
C VAL A 143 -13.24 3.81 -14.38
N SER A 144 -13.30 4.29 -15.63
CA SER A 144 -13.60 3.47 -16.80
C SER A 144 -12.49 2.48 -17.17
N ALA A 145 -11.23 2.82 -16.89
CA ALA A 145 -10.07 2.01 -17.26
C ALA A 145 -9.03 1.95 -16.12
N PRO A 146 -9.32 1.20 -15.03
CA PRO A 146 -8.37 0.96 -13.95
C PRO A 146 -7.18 0.11 -14.41
N GLY A 147 -6.11 0.07 -13.61
CA GLY A 147 -4.91 -0.71 -13.86
C GLY A 147 -3.64 0.15 -14.00
N LYS A 148 -2.56 -0.48 -14.50
CA LYS A 148 -1.26 0.17 -14.64
C LYS A 148 -1.29 1.22 -15.75
N LYS A 149 -0.75 2.41 -15.47
CA LYS A 149 -0.53 3.51 -16.41
C LYS A 149 0.96 3.83 -16.43
N THR A 150 1.49 4.17 -17.61
CA THR A 150 2.90 4.54 -17.77
C THR A 150 3.22 5.78 -16.94
N PHE A 151 4.22 5.68 -16.07
CA PHE A 151 4.69 6.83 -15.31
C PHE A 151 5.42 7.80 -16.24
N THR A 152 5.03 9.07 -16.19
CA THR A 152 5.67 10.17 -16.92
C THR A 152 6.12 11.24 -15.93
N PRO A 153 7.43 11.56 -15.86
CA PRO A 153 7.94 12.65 -15.03
C PRO A 153 7.25 13.98 -15.34
N GLY A 154 6.93 14.78 -14.31
CA GLY A 154 6.26 16.08 -14.46
C GLY A 154 4.75 16.00 -14.73
N LYS A 155 4.21 14.81 -15.02
CA LYS A 155 2.78 14.65 -15.29
C LYS A 155 1.98 14.65 -13.99
N PRO A 156 1.06 15.62 -13.77
CA PRO A 156 0.28 15.67 -12.55
C PRO A 156 -0.78 14.59 -12.51
N VAL A 157 -1.27 14.28 -11.29
CA VAL A 157 -2.39 13.36 -11.02
C VAL A 157 -3.59 13.61 -11.94
N THR A 158 -3.90 14.87 -12.17
CA THR A 158 -5.08 15.29 -12.94
C THR A 158 -5.01 14.86 -14.40
N ASP A 159 -3.85 14.95 -15.03
CA ASP A 159 -3.68 14.53 -16.42
C ASP A 159 -3.83 13.01 -16.60
N TYR A 160 -3.54 12.20 -15.56
CA TYR A 160 -3.87 10.76 -15.57
C TYR A 160 -5.38 10.52 -15.45
N LEU A 161 -6.11 11.40 -14.78
CA LEU A 161 -7.57 11.29 -14.63
C LEU A 161 -8.32 11.79 -15.87
N ASP A 162 -7.74 12.73 -16.63
CA ASP A 162 -8.32 13.23 -17.88
C ASP A 162 -8.36 12.16 -18.99
N GLU A 163 -7.52 11.11 -18.88
CA GLU A 163 -7.50 9.95 -19.79
C GLU A 163 -8.60 8.92 -19.52
N VAL A 164 -9.36 9.07 -18.44
CA VAL A 164 -10.41 8.13 -18.03
C VAL A 164 -11.71 8.85 -17.72
N SER A 165 -12.82 8.14 -17.86
CA SER A 165 -14.12 8.63 -17.38
C SER A 165 -14.39 8.10 -15.98
N ARG A 166 -15.07 8.89 -15.15
CA ARG A 166 -15.52 8.46 -13.83
C ARG A 166 -16.80 7.64 -13.94
N LEU A 167 -16.93 6.60 -13.12
CA LEU A 167 -18.15 5.79 -13.04
C LEU A 167 -19.23 6.50 -12.19
N SER A 168 -20.44 5.93 -12.17
CA SER A 168 -21.50 6.39 -11.27
C SER A 168 -21.05 6.33 -9.81
N GLY A 169 -21.50 7.29 -8.99
CA GLY A 169 -21.11 7.39 -7.58
C GLY A 169 -19.65 7.80 -7.31
N ALA A 170 -18.84 8.09 -8.34
CA ALA A 170 -17.45 8.49 -8.15
C ALA A 170 -17.31 9.90 -7.54
N GLU A 171 -16.38 10.05 -6.60
CA GLU A 171 -15.92 11.36 -6.12
C GLU A 171 -15.42 12.18 -7.31
N ARG A 172 -15.75 13.47 -7.37
CA ARG A 172 -15.44 14.34 -8.53
C ARG A 172 -14.45 15.44 -8.23
N SER A 173 -14.40 15.87 -6.98
CA SER A 173 -13.61 16.99 -6.49
C SER A 173 -12.25 16.58 -5.97
N TYR A 174 -12.13 15.34 -5.51
CA TYR A 174 -10.90 14.80 -4.94
C TYR A 174 -10.52 13.44 -5.53
N ALA A 175 -9.24 13.11 -5.39
CA ALA A 175 -8.71 11.77 -5.54
C ALA A 175 -7.69 11.54 -4.42
N TRP A 176 -7.34 10.29 -4.15
CA TRP A 176 -6.32 9.95 -3.16
C TRP A 176 -5.08 9.43 -3.87
N LEU A 177 -3.96 10.09 -3.63
CA LEU A 177 -2.65 9.66 -4.09
C LEU A 177 -1.97 8.91 -2.95
N ILE A 178 -1.69 7.63 -3.18
CA ILE A 178 -0.96 6.78 -2.24
C ILE A 178 0.44 6.61 -2.80
N GLN A 179 1.42 7.22 -2.14
CA GLN A 179 2.82 7.16 -2.52
C GLN A 179 3.40 5.77 -2.22
N PRO A 180 4.48 5.33 -2.89
CA PRO A 180 5.15 4.07 -2.60
C PRO A 180 5.59 3.94 -1.12
N THR A 181 5.85 5.09 -0.48
CA THR A 181 6.21 5.22 0.93
C THR A 181 5.05 4.91 1.90
N GLY A 182 3.83 4.73 1.40
CA GLY A 182 2.61 4.55 2.20
C GLY A 182 1.96 5.87 2.62
N ARG A 183 2.54 7.03 2.27
CA ARG A 183 1.91 8.33 2.53
C ARG A 183 0.68 8.50 1.63
N VAL A 184 -0.42 8.95 2.24
CA VAL A 184 -1.68 9.24 1.54
C VAL A 184 -1.87 10.74 1.46
N GLU A 185 -2.22 11.23 0.27
CA GLU A 185 -2.51 12.64 0.01
C GLU A 185 -3.88 12.78 -0.65
N LYS A 186 -4.76 13.62 -0.09
CA LYS A 186 -6.04 13.99 -0.71
C LYS A 186 -5.78 15.10 -1.74
N VAL A 187 -5.84 14.76 -3.01
CA VAL A 187 -5.50 15.65 -4.13
C VAL A 187 -6.78 16.27 -4.68
N PRO A 188 -6.88 17.61 -4.76
CA PRO A 188 -8.00 18.26 -5.41
C PRO A 188 -7.83 18.24 -6.94
N VAL A 189 -8.85 17.76 -7.64
CA VAL A 189 -8.78 17.39 -9.06
C VAL A 189 -9.89 17.96 -9.92
N ALA A 190 -10.91 18.58 -9.34
CA ALA A 190 -11.95 19.24 -10.11
C ALA A 190 -11.45 20.57 -10.69
N TYR A 191 -12.11 21.01 -11.76
CA TYR A 191 -11.80 22.28 -12.43
C TYR A 191 -11.67 23.48 -11.47
N TRP A 192 -12.50 23.52 -10.42
CA TRP A 192 -12.55 24.63 -9.45
C TRP A 192 -11.53 24.54 -8.32
N ASN A 193 -10.89 23.39 -8.08
CA ASN A 193 -9.90 23.21 -7.00
C ASN A 193 -8.58 22.58 -7.46
N LYS A 194 -8.40 22.35 -8.75
CA LYS A 194 -7.25 21.65 -9.35
C LYS A 194 -5.93 22.13 -8.75
N ARG A 195 -5.11 21.19 -8.27
CA ARG A 195 -3.71 21.44 -7.88
C ARG A 195 -2.75 20.58 -8.68
N HIS A 196 -1.57 21.14 -8.93
CA HIS A 196 -0.45 20.40 -9.52
C HIS A 196 0.18 19.52 -8.44
N VAL A 197 -0.06 18.21 -8.52
CA VAL A 197 0.52 17.20 -7.61
C VAL A 197 1.03 16.06 -8.47
N GLU A 198 2.30 15.72 -8.33
CA GLU A 198 2.95 14.69 -9.13
C GLU A 198 3.02 13.36 -8.35
N PRO A 199 2.58 12.24 -8.95
CA PRO A 199 2.79 10.92 -8.36
C PRO A 199 4.27 10.51 -8.46
N MET A 200 4.74 9.69 -7.54
CA MET A 200 6.00 8.96 -7.70
C MET A 200 5.78 7.70 -8.55
N PRO A 201 6.83 7.15 -9.17
CA PRO A 201 6.75 5.83 -9.77
C PRO A 201 6.36 4.77 -8.73
N GLY A 202 5.36 3.94 -9.05
CA GLY A 202 4.76 2.96 -8.14
C GLY A 202 3.60 3.48 -7.28
N SER A 203 3.24 4.77 -7.39
CA SER A 203 2.08 5.31 -6.68
C SER A 203 0.76 4.65 -7.12
N ILE A 204 -0.21 4.65 -6.22
CA ILE A 204 -1.61 4.35 -6.54
C ILE A 204 -2.38 5.66 -6.60
N LEU A 205 -3.16 5.81 -7.65
CA LEU A 205 -4.16 6.86 -7.75
C LEU A 205 -5.54 6.23 -7.55
N TYR A 206 -6.21 6.60 -6.46
CA TYR A 206 -7.52 6.08 -6.09
C TYR A 206 -8.61 7.14 -6.31
N VAL A 207 -9.59 6.81 -7.15
CA VAL A 207 -10.84 7.57 -7.28
C VAL A 207 -11.92 6.85 -6.48
N GLY A 208 -12.24 7.40 -5.32
CA GLY A 208 -13.19 6.81 -4.39
C GLY A 208 -14.65 7.16 -4.65
N PHE A 209 -15.49 6.74 -3.73
CA PHE A 209 -16.92 7.05 -3.72
C PHE A 209 -17.14 8.50 -3.31
N ALA A 210 -18.09 9.17 -3.95
CA ALA A 210 -18.51 10.51 -3.54
C ALA A 210 -19.14 10.46 -2.15
N ASP A 211 -19.05 11.58 -1.43
CA ASP A 211 -19.77 11.70 -0.16
C ASP A 211 -21.29 11.66 -0.43
N HIS A 212 -21.94 10.59 0.04
CA HIS A 212 -23.40 10.49 0.02
C HIS A 212 -23.92 11.05 1.34
N THR A 213 -24.39 12.29 1.33
CA THR A 213 -24.86 13.03 2.53
C THR A 213 -26.02 12.36 3.29
N PHE A 214 -26.53 11.22 2.84
CA PHE A 214 -27.78 10.61 3.32
C PHE A 214 -27.66 9.14 3.76
N THR A 215 -26.49 8.50 3.70
CA THR A 215 -26.35 7.09 4.10
C THR A 215 -25.04 6.78 4.80
N SER A 216 -25.12 6.20 6.00
CA SER A 216 -23.98 5.74 6.78
C SER A 216 -23.29 4.51 6.17
N ALA A 217 -23.87 3.89 5.15
CA ALA A 217 -23.29 2.74 4.48
C ALA A 217 -21.93 3.05 3.83
N TYR A 218 -21.70 4.31 3.46
CA TYR A 218 -20.44 4.79 2.87
C TYR A 218 -19.46 5.36 3.91
N ASP A 219 -19.89 5.50 5.17
CA ASP A 219 -19.03 6.05 6.23
C ASP A 219 -17.80 5.16 6.41
N GLY A 220 -16.63 5.80 6.30
CA GLY A 220 -15.33 5.15 6.40
C GLY A 220 -15.01 4.17 5.26
N LEU A 221 -15.85 4.02 4.21
CA LEU A 221 -15.57 3.07 3.13
C LEU A 221 -14.31 3.46 2.35
N ASN A 222 -14.19 4.73 1.97
CA ASN A 222 -12.98 5.25 1.34
C ASN A 222 -11.74 5.05 2.23
N GLU A 223 -11.86 5.25 3.54
CA GLU A 223 -10.76 5.06 4.49
C GLU A 223 -10.33 3.60 4.60
N GLN A 224 -11.28 2.65 4.62
CA GLN A 224 -10.98 1.22 4.61
C GLN A 224 -10.28 0.78 3.32
N ILE A 225 -10.73 1.30 2.17
CA ILE A 225 -10.09 1.03 0.87
C ILE A 225 -8.67 1.60 0.84
N ILE A 226 -8.50 2.86 1.27
CA ILE A 226 -7.18 3.50 1.38
C ILE A 226 -6.28 2.69 2.31
N SER A 227 -6.77 2.28 3.48
CA SER A 227 -6.03 1.44 4.42
C SER A 227 -5.58 0.14 3.73
N SER A 228 -6.49 -0.58 3.08
CA SER A 228 -6.15 -1.80 2.34
C SER A 228 -5.09 -1.56 1.26
N LEU A 229 -5.19 -0.46 0.51
CA LEU A 229 -4.26 -0.11 -0.57
C LEU A 229 -2.88 0.29 -0.03
N THR A 230 -2.80 0.93 1.14
CA THR A 230 -1.51 1.26 1.79
C THR A 230 -0.76 0.03 2.29
N HIS A 231 -1.49 -1.06 2.56
CA HIS A 231 -0.98 -2.35 3.00
C HIS A 231 -0.71 -3.31 1.84
N ARG A 232 -0.76 -2.86 0.57
CA ARG A 232 -0.50 -3.77 -0.56
C ARG A 232 0.96 -4.21 -0.60
N VAL A 233 1.17 -5.40 -1.16
CA VAL A 233 2.48 -5.83 -1.65
C VAL A 233 2.81 -5.00 -2.92
N PRO A 234 4.04 -4.43 -3.02
CA PRO A 234 4.50 -3.76 -4.23
C PRO A 234 4.50 -4.68 -5.45
N ASP A 235 4.35 -4.08 -6.63
CA ASP A 235 4.43 -4.76 -7.93
C ASP A 235 5.86 -5.18 -8.28
#